data_AF-A0AAD4LLF1-F1
#
_entry.id   AF-A0AAD4LLF1-F1
#
_cell.length_a   1.000
_cell.length_b   1.000
_cell.length_c   1.000
_cell.angle_alpha   90.00
_cell.angle_beta   90.00
_cell.angle_gamma   90.00
#
_symmetry.space_group_name_H-M   'P 1'
#
loop_
_entity.id
_entity.type
_entity.pdbx_description
1 polymer ?
#
loop_
_entity_poly.entity_id
_entity_poly.type
_entity_poly.pdbx_seq_one_letter_code
_entity_poly.pdbx_strand_id
1 'polypeptide(L)'
;MVSNPADKPNAGAPWRTRASSVLTALSHGSAPFITTFLLIHLTAPAVANIGGSALSSQTMLLGREYYQTMFGERYLLFGPLFIHSSSAIIKRLFSPHVSRPLTSALSVTGYVTAFCFLPVHLITHRLAPADPAPPISSLSPSELDYEFVKAALSGWPRRSTVLYSVLVLGVALHAADGIGIIWSTWSPGLKLPGRKARRALTGAAIVPVLTGLAVIAREPLYAFASMAARYQAALTQSIVYRL
;
A
#
# COMPACT_ATOMS: atom_id res chain seq x y z
N MET A 1 36.56 3.52 41.59
CA MET A 1 35.51 4.03 40.68
C MET A 1 34.16 3.75 41.30
N VAL A 2 33.46 4.79 41.75
CA VAL A 2 32.13 4.67 42.36
C VAL A 2 31.11 4.54 41.24
N SER A 3 30.48 3.37 41.11
CA SER A 3 29.37 3.16 40.18
C SER A 3 28.21 4.05 40.60
N ASN A 4 27.76 4.92 39.69
CA ASN A 4 26.63 5.82 39.91
C ASN A 4 25.34 4.97 40.12
N PRO A 5 24.65 5.06 41.27
CA PRO A 5 23.47 4.24 41.57
C PRO A 5 22.24 4.55 40.70
N ALA A 6 22.34 5.50 39.76
CA ALA A 6 21.31 5.83 38.79
C ALA A 6 21.25 4.90 37.56
N ASP A 7 22.26 4.05 37.31
CA ASP A 7 22.26 3.10 36.19
C ASP A 7 21.65 1.74 36.58
N LYS A 8 20.47 1.75 37.22
CA LYS A 8 19.66 0.53 37.21
C LYS A 8 19.02 0.45 35.83
N PRO A 9 19.35 -0.54 34.98
CA PRO A 9 18.55 -0.77 33.78
C PRO A 9 17.11 -0.94 34.27
N ASN A 10 16.21 -0.09 33.78
CA ASN A 10 14.77 -0.30 33.96
C ASN A 10 14.48 -1.72 33.47
N ALA A 11 14.45 -2.67 34.38
CA ALA A 11 14.09 -4.06 34.13
C ALA A 11 12.60 -4.02 33.82
N GLY A 12 12.26 -3.65 32.58
CA GLY A 12 10.90 -3.59 32.10
C GLY A 12 10.23 -4.92 32.44
N ALA A 13 9.01 -4.85 32.95
CA ALA A 13 8.27 -6.03 33.38
C ALA A 13 8.35 -7.13 32.31
N PRO A 14 8.67 -8.39 32.66
CA PRO A 14 8.95 -9.46 31.68
C PRO A 14 7.88 -9.64 30.59
N TRP A 15 6.63 -9.34 30.94
CA TRP A 15 5.50 -9.38 30.01
C TRP A 15 5.60 -8.33 28.89
N ARG A 16 6.17 -7.14 29.13
CA ARG A 16 6.33 -6.08 28.13
C ARG A 16 7.34 -6.47 27.06
N THR A 17 8.45 -7.08 27.48
CA THR A 17 9.47 -7.61 26.57
C THR A 17 8.90 -8.73 25.71
N ARG A 18 8.16 -9.67 26.32
CA ARG A 18 7.47 -10.75 25.59
C ARG A 18 6.43 -10.20 24.61
N ALA A 19 5.59 -9.26 25.04
CA ALA A 19 4.60 -8.61 24.18
C ALA A 19 5.25 -7.90 23.00
N SER A 20 6.33 -7.14 23.23
CA SER A 20 7.08 -6.46 22.17
C SER A 20 7.68 -7.46 21.17
N SER A 21 8.18 -8.61 21.64
CA SER A 21 8.69 -9.68 20.78
C SER A 21 7.59 -10.26 19.89
N VAL A 22 6.43 -10.61 20.48
CA VAL A 22 5.26 -11.12 19.74
C VAL A 22 4.75 -10.11 18.70
N LEU A 23 4.59 -8.83 19.08
CA LEU A 23 4.15 -7.78 18.15
C LEU A 23 5.15 -7.56 17.01
N THR A 24 6.44 -7.72 17.29
CA THR A 24 7.49 -7.68 16.25
C THR A 24 7.35 -8.85 15.29
N ALA A 25 7.17 -10.06 15.81
CA ALA A 25 6.97 -11.26 14.99
C ALA A 25 5.70 -11.15 14.13
N LEU A 26 4.60 -10.66 14.69
CA LEU A 26 3.34 -10.44 13.95
C LEU A 26 3.50 -9.39 12.84
N SER A 27 4.13 -8.25 13.13
CA SER A 27 4.38 -7.20 12.14
C SER A 27 5.33 -7.68 11.03
N HIS A 28 6.41 -8.38 11.38
CA HIS A 28 7.36 -8.91 10.40
C HIS A 28 6.76 -10.08 9.59
N GLY A 29 6.03 -10.99 10.24
CA GLY A 29 5.42 -12.17 9.60
C GLY A 29 4.26 -11.85 8.65
N SER A 30 3.57 -10.72 8.86
CA SER A 30 2.55 -10.23 7.93
C SER A 30 3.12 -9.49 6.72
N ALA A 31 4.36 -8.98 6.79
CA ALA A 31 4.96 -8.19 5.72
C ALA A 31 5.15 -8.94 4.38
N PRO A 32 5.53 -10.24 4.35
CA PRO A 32 5.59 -11.00 3.10
C PRO A 32 4.26 -11.05 2.35
N PHE A 33 3.12 -11.21 3.02
CA PHE A 33 1.81 -11.23 2.38
C PHE A 33 1.48 -9.88 1.72
N ILE A 34 1.72 -8.78 2.44
CA ILE A 34 1.55 -7.42 1.91
C ILE A 34 2.49 -7.18 0.73
N THR A 35 3.73 -7.65 0.83
CA THR A 35 4.74 -7.52 -0.24
C THR A 35 4.31 -8.29 -1.49
N THR A 36 3.86 -9.54 -1.35
CA THR A 36 3.34 -10.35 -2.46
C THR A 36 2.15 -9.68 -3.11
N PHE A 37 1.18 -9.20 -2.32
CA PHE A 37 0.06 -8.42 -2.84
C PHE A 37 0.56 -7.20 -3.64
N LEU A 38 1.48 -6.40 -3.09
CA LEU A 38 2.01 -5.22 -3.78
C LEU A 38 2.72 -5.59 -5.09
N LEU A 39 3.50 -6.67 -5.12
CA LEU A 39 4.15 -7.12 -6.35
C LEU A 39 3.12 -7.46 -7.43
N ILE A 40 2.09 -8.23 -7.10
CA ILE A 40 1.02 -8.61 -8.04
C ILE A 40 0.17 -7.39 -8.44
N HIS A 41 -0.12 -6.50 -7.49
CA HIS A 41 -0.96 -5.33 -7.75
C HIS A 41 -0.25 -4.30 -8.63
N LEU A 42 1.06 -4.09 -8.41
CA LEU A 42 1.86 -3.12 -9.14
C LEU A 42 2.36 -3.63 -10.50
N THR A 43 2.26 -4.92 -10.83
CA THR A 43 2.57 -5.41 -12.17
C THR A 43 1.59 -4.87 -13.21
N ALA A 44 0.29 -4.82 -12.90
CA ALA A 44 -0.74 -4.32 -13.81
C ALA A 44 -0.47 -2.91 -14.35
N PRO A 45 -0.19 -1.88 -13.52
CA PRO A 45 0.17 -0.56 -14.04
C PRO A 45 1.57 -0.56 -14.69
N ALA A 46 2.51 -1.41 -14.24
CA ALA A 46 3.85 -1.45 -14.83
C ALA A 46 3.86 -1.98 -16.27
N VAL A 47 3.04 -2.98 -16.61
CA VAL A 47 2.97 -3.54 -17.97
C VAL A 47 2.27 -2.62 -18.98
N ALA A 48 1.66 -1.52 -18.52
CA ALA A 48 1.07 -0.52 -19.40
C ALA A 48 2.10 0.11 -20.36
N ASN A 49 3.38 0.15 -19.96
CA ASN A 49 4.48 0.60 -20.82
C ASN A 49 4.67 -0.25 -22.08
N ILE A 50 4.08 -1.44 -22.13
CA ILE A 50 4.19 -2.39 -23.25
C ILE A 50 2.86 -2.46 -24.01
N GLY A 51 1.76 -2.68 -23.29
CA GLY A 51 0.46 -2.98 -23.91
C GLY A 51 -0.68 -2.05 -23.53
N GLY A 52 -0.36 -0.89 -22.95
CA GLY A 52 -1.37 0.13 -22.58
C GLY A 52 -2.39 -0.33 -21.54
N SER A 53 -3.55 0.33 -21.48
CA SER A 53 -4.64 -0.04 -20.57
C SER A 53 -5.13 -1.47 -20.80
N ALA A 54 -5.12 -1.96 -22.04
CA ALA A 54 -5.63 -3.29 -22.38
C ALA A 54 -4.84 -4.40 -21.67
N LEU A 55 -3.51 -4.38 -21.75
CA LEU A 55 -2.66 -5.36 -21.07
C LEU A 55 -2.70 -5.18 -19.55
N SER A 56 -2.80 -3.94 -19.06
CA SER A 56 -3.01 -3.65 -17.64
C SER A 56 -4.31 -4.24 -17.11
N SER A 57 -5.43 -4.10 -17.84
CA SER A 57 -6.72 -4.71 -17.49
C SER A 57 -6.62 -6.22 -17.41
N GLN A 58 -6.03 -6.88 -18.42
CA GLN A 58 -5.83 -8.34 -18.43
C GLN A 58 -4.95 -8.81 -17.25
N THR A 59 -3.84 -8.11 -17.00
CA THR A 59 -2.93 -8.45 -15.90
C THR A 59 -3.59 -8.24 -14.54
N MET A 60 -4.39 -7.19 -14.39
CA MET A 60 -5.15 -6.95 -13.18
C MET A 60 -6.18 -8.06 -12.94
N LEU A 61 -6.91 -8.52 -13.97
CA LEU A 61 -7.86 -9.63 -13.84
C LEU A 61 -7.17 -10.90 -13.30
N LEU A 62 -5.96 -11.23 -13.79
CA LEU A 62 -5.17 -12.33 -13.24
C LEU A 62 -4.81 -12.12 -11.75
N GLY A 63 -4.47 -10.88 -11.37
CA GLY A 63 -4.23 -10.54 -9.97
C GLY A 63 -5.46 -10.72 -9.09
N ARG A 64 -6.66 -10.41 -9.61
CA ARG A 64 -7.93 -10.54 -8.86
C ARG A 64 -8.24 -11.99 -8.51
N GLU A 65 -7.97 -12.92 -9.42
CA GLU A 65 -8.10 -14.36 -9.12
C GLU A 65 -7.23 -14.80 -7.94
N TYR A 66 -6.07 -14.16 -7.77
CA TYR A 66 -5.17 -14.47 -6.67
C TYR A 66 -5.62 -13.89 -5.32
N TYR A 67 -5.96 -12.59 -5.26
CA TYR A 67 -6.18 -11.90 -3.97
C TYR A 67 -7.59 -11.33 -3.75
N GLN A 68 -8.49 -11.30 -4.74
CA GLN A 68 -9.86 -10.80 -4.59
C GLN A 68 -10.91 -11.91 -4.40
N THR A 69 -10.49 -13.11 -4.06
CA THR A 69 -11.42 -14.18 -3.62
C THR A 69 -11.91 -13.89 -2.20
N MET A 70 -13.03 -14.51 -1.79
CA MET A 70 -13.56 -14.39 -0.42
C MET A 70 -12.51 -14.73 0.65
N PHE A 71 -11.62 -15.69 0.35
CA PHE A 71 -10.52 -16.06 1.22
C PHE A 71 -9.32 -15.11 1.05
N GLY A 72 -8.87 -14.88 -0.17
CA GLY A 72 -7.67 -14.09 -0.48
C GLY A 72 -7.77 -12.66 0.04
N GLU A 73 -8.90 -12.00 -0.20
CA GLU A 73 -9.05 -10.59 0.19
C GLU A 73 -9.07 -10.45 1.71
N ARG A 74 -9.82 -11.33 2.39
CA ARG A 74 -9.98 -11.29 3.84
C ARG A 74 -8.70 -11.69 4.58
N TYR A 75 -8.06 -12.78 4.17
CA TYR A 75 -7.00 -13.41 4.95
C TYR A 75 -5.59 -13.23 4.38
N LEU A 76 -5.44 -12.93 3.09
CA LEU A 76 -4.12 -12.71 2.47
C LEU A 76 -3.83 -11.22 2.24
N LEU A 77 -4.85 -10.37 2.19
CA LEU A 77 -4.71 -8.91 2.08
C LEU A 77 -5.06 -8.18 3.38
N PHE A 78 -6.35 -8.11 3.74
CA PHE A 78 -6.79 -7.27 4.86
C PHE A 78 -6.32 -7.78 6.22
N GLY A 79 -6.32 -9.09 6.45
CA GLY A 79 -5.80 -9.70 7.67
C GLY A 79 -4.34 -9.31 7.93
N PRO A 80 -3.40 -9.59 7.02
CA PRO A 80 -2.00 -9.21 7.17
C PRO A 80 -1.80 -7.70 7.29
N LEU A 81 -2.51 -6.89 6.50
CA LEU A 81 -2.45 -5.43 6.59
C LEU A 81 -2.90 -4.91 7.97
N PHE A 82 -3.98 -5.47 8.52
CA PHE A 82 -4.49 -5.14 9.85
C PHE A 82 -3.51 -5.57 10.93
N ILE A 83 -3.02 -6.81 10.89
CA ILE A 83 -2.03 -7.34 11.84
C ILE A 83 -0.76 -6.49 11.82
N HIS A 84 -0.25 -6.16 10.63
CA HIS A 84 0.96 -5.35 10.46
C HIS A 84 0.81 -3.97 11.09
N SER A 85 -0.26 -3.26 10.74
CA SER A 85 -0.50 -1.88 11.17
C SER A 85 -0.82 -1.79 12.66
N SER A 86 -1.72 -2.66 13.16
CA SER A 86 -2.10 -2.69 14.57
C SER A 86 -0.92 -3.10 15.46
N SER A 87 -0.14 -4.12 15.06
CA SER A 87 1.03 -4.55 15.84
C SER A 87 2.07 -3.44 15.94
N ALA A 88 2.30 -2.69 14.86
CA ALA A 88 3.23 -1.56 14.85
C ALA A 88 2.76 -0.42 15.77
N ILE A 89 1.46 -0.09 15.75
CA ILE A 89 0.87 0.96 16.60
C ILE A 89 0.92 0.54 18.08
N ILE A 90 0.44 -0.66 18.40
CA ILE A 90 0.44 -1.20 19.77
C ILE A 90 1.88 -1.28 20.29
N LYS A 91 2.83 -1.77 19.48
CA LYS A 91 4.23 -1.81 19.87
C LYS A 91 4.76 -0.42 20.21
N ARG A 92 4.42 0.61 19.43
CA ARG A 92 4.82 1.99 19.72
C ARG A 92 4.27 2.49 21.06
N LEU A 93 3.03 2.15 21.40
CA LEU A 93 2.37 2.59 22.62
C LEU A 93 2.89 1.88 23.88
N PHE A 94 3.31 0.61 23.76
CA PHE A 94 3.67 -0.22 24.91
C PHE A 94 5.14 -0.66 24.97
N SER A 95 5.97 -0.27 24.00
CA SER A 95 7.39 -0.66 23.98
C SER A 95 8.11 -0.18 25.24
N PRO A 96 8.90 -1.04 25.90
CA PRO A 96 9.76 -0.60 27.01
C PRO A 96 10.95 0.26 26.53
N HIS A 97 11.18 0.37 25.22
CA HIS A 97 12.25 1.15 24.62
C HIS A 97 11.71 2.36 23.87
N VAL A 98 12.58 3.35 23.69
CA VAL A 98 12.28 4.54 22.88
C VAL A 98 11.90 4.11 21.47
N SER A 99 10.65 4.38 21.11
CA SER A 99 10.16 4.11 19.77
C SER A 99 10.84 5.01 18.75
N ARG A 100 11.00 4.52 17.52
CA ARG A 100 11.56 5.28 16.41
C ARG A 100 10.83 6.64 16.25
N PRO A 101 11.52 7.76 15.97
CA PRO A 101 10.87 9.05 15.79
C PRO A 101 9.73 9.01 14.77
N LEU A 102 8.65 9.76 15.03
CA LEU A 102 7.53 9.90 14.10
C LEU A 102 7.95 10.58 12.79
N THR A 103 9.00 11.41 12.84
CA THR A 103 9.60 12.07 11.68
C THR A 103 10.50 11.17 10.84
N SER A 104 10.79 9.95 11.28
CA SER A 104 11.59 9.03 10.48
C SER A 104 10.83 8.64 9.21
N ALA A 105 11.55 8.47 8.10
CA ALA A 105 10.93 8.11 6.81
C ALA A 105 10.01 6.88 6.91
N LEU A 106 10.42 5.81 7.61
CA LEU A 106 9.57 4.63 7.82
C LEU A 106 8.25 4.97 8.54
N SER A 107 8.31 5.80 9.59
CA SER A 107 7.12 6.21 10.34
C SER A 107 6.21 7.08 9.48
N VAL A 108 6.77 8.11 8.85
CA VAL A 108 6.02 9.04 7.99
C VAL A 108 5.34 8.28 6.86
N THR A 109 6.08 7.48 6.09
CA THR A 109 5.49 6.73 4.99
C THR A 109 4.48 5.71 5.47
N GLY A 110 4.68 5.07 6.63
CA GLY A 110 3.73 4.14 7.22
C GLY A 110 2.40 4.81 7.58
N TYR A 111 2.44 5.89 8.39
CA TYR A 111 1.24 6.59 8.83
C TYR A 111 0.51 7.29 7.67
N VAL A 112 1.25 8.02 6.84
CA VAL A 112 0.67 8.75 5.71
C VAL A 112 0.03 7.78 4.72
N THR A 113 0.68 6.66 4.40
CA THR A 113 0.09 5.63 3.55
C THR A 113 -1.15 5.03 4.20
N ALA A 114 -1.05 4.55 5.45
CA ALA A 114 -2.12 3.80 6.10
C ALA A 114 -3.37 4.64 6.38
N PHE A 115 -3.21 5.91 6.75
CA PHE A 115 -4.32 6.75 7.22
C PHE A 115 -4.77 7.83 6.22
N CYS A 116 -3.96 8.17 5.22
CA CYS A 116 -4.34 9.19 4.24
C CYS A 116 -4.60 8.58 2.86
N PHE A 117 -3.63 7.86 2.28
CA PHE A 117 -3.71 7.45 0.88
C PHE A 117 -4.40 6.11 0.66
N LEU A 118 -4.16 5.13 1.53
CA LEU A 118 -4.76 3.81 1.42
C LEU A 118 -6.30 3.84 1.58
N PRO A 119 -6.89 4.58 2.56
CA PRO A 119 -8.34 4.67 2.67
C PRO A 119 -8.97 5.32 1.43
N VAL A 120 -8.35 6.37 0.88
CA VAL A 120 -8.82 7.01 -0.36
C VAL A 120 -8.77 6.01 -1.53
N HIS A 121 -7.68 5.25 -1.67
CA HIS A 121 -7.56 4.23 -2.69
C HIS A 121 -8.61 3.11 -2.54
N LEU A 122 -8.83 2.60 -1.32
CA LEU A 122 -9.83 1.57 -1.02
C LEU A 122 -11.26 2.06 -1.29
N ILE A 123 -11.59 3.28 -0.89
CA ILE A 123 -12.92 3.86 -1.17
C ILE A 123 -13.10 3.98 -2.68
N THR A 124 -12.12 4.54 -3.38
CA THR A 124 -12.20 4.82 -4.82
C THR A 124 -12.27 3.56 -5.67
N HIS A 125 -11.48 2.52 -5.34
CA HIS A 125 -11.28 1.35 -6.19
C HIS A 125 -11.91 0.06 -5.66
N ARG A 126 -12.54 0.08 -4.47
CA ARG A 126 -13.18 -1.12 -3.92
C ARG A 126 -14.58 -0.85 -3.36
N LEU A 127 -14.72 0.16 -2.49
CA LEU A 127 -15.99 0.37 -1.78
C LEU A 127 -17.02 1.14 -2.61
N ALA A 128 -16.65 2.28 -3.18
CA ALA A 128 -17.58 3.11 -3.95
C ALA A 128 -18.06 2.43 -5.24
N PRO A 129 -17.20 1.76 -6.04
CA PRO A 129 -17.67 0.98 -7.18
C PRO A 129 -18.66 -0.13 -6.82
N ALA A 130 -18.61 -0.66 -5.60
CA ALA A 130 -19.49 -1.74 -5.17
C ALA A 130 -20.88 -1.26 -4.71
N ASP A 131 -21.11 0.05 -4.63
CA ASP A 131 -22.37 0.64 -4.16
C ASP A 131 -23.54 0.21 -5.06
N PRO A 132 -24.58 -0.48 -4.52
CA PRO A 132 -25.73 -0.91 -5.30
C PRO A 132 -26.67 0.24 -5.68
N ALA A 133 -26.55 1.42 -5.06
CA ALA A 133 -27.42 2.55 -5.34
C ALA A 133 -27.22 3.08 -6.79
N PRO A 134 -28.31 3.42 -7.50
CA PRO A 134 -28.21 4.14 -8.76
C PRO A 134 -27.49 5.50 -8.56
N PRO A 135 -26.68 5.96 -9.53
CA PRO A 135 -26.48 5.34 -10.84
C PRO A 135 -25.38 4.26 -10.88
N ILE A 136 -24.62 4.02 -9.80
CA ILE A 136 -23.44 3.14 -9.82
C ILE A 136 -23.85 1.68 -10.07
N SER A 137 -24.87 1.20 -9.35
CA SER A 137 -25.46 -0.13 -9.52
C SER A 137 -24.41 -1.25 -9.50
N SER A 138 -23.49 -1.22 -8.53
CA SER A 138 -22.42 -2.18 -8.29
C SER A 138 -21.63 -2.57 -9.56
N LEU A 139 -20.57 -1.82 -9.85
CA LEU A 139 -19.64 -2.13 -10.95
C LEU A 139 -19.08 -3.55 -10.76
N SER A 140 -19.32 -4.38 -11.77
CA SER A 140 -18.83 -5.76 -11.83
C SER A 140 -17.31 -5.80 -11.99
N PRO A 141 -16.66 -6.95 -11.72
CA PRO A 141 -15.22 -7.09 -11.91
C PRO A 141 -14.74 -6.80 -13.35
N SER A 142 -15.55 -7.05 -14.37
CA SER A 142 -15.18 -6.72 -15.76
C SER A 142 -15.35 -5.23 -16.08
N GLU A 143 -16.25 -4.52 -15.39
CA GLU A 143 -16.46 -3.08 -15.56
C GLU A 143 -15.46 -2.24 -14.78
N LEU A 144 -14.94 -2.76 -13.68
CA LEU A 144 -13.92 -2.11 -12.87
C LEU A 144 -12.54 -2.44 -13.41
N ASP A 145 -12.14 -1.90 -14.55
CA ASP A 145 -10.84 -2.18 -15.17
C ASP A 145 -9.97 -0.92 -15.32
N TYR A 146 -8.94 -0.94 -16.19
CA TYR A 146 -8.14 0.27 -16.40
C TYR A 146 -8.88 1.39 -17.14
N GLU A 147 -10.05 1.17 -17.73
CA GLU A 147 -10.91 2.27 -18.20
C GLU A 147 -11.50 3.07 -17.03
N PHE A 148 -11.78 2.43 -15.88
CA PHE A 148 -12.15 3.15 -14.66
C PHE A 148 -11.00 4.04 -14.14
N VAL A 149 -9.76 3.52 -14.19
CA VAL A 149 -8.55 4.29 -13.83
C VAL A 149 -8.34 5.46 -14.80
N LYS A 150 -8.55 5.23 -16.10
CA LYS A 150 -8.51 6.29 -17.13
C LYS A 150 -9.55 7.36 -16.87
N ALA A 151 -10.79 6.99 -16.53
CA ALA A 151 -11.83 7.96 -16.20
C ALA A 151 -11.41 8.89 -15.04
N ALA A 152 -10.75 8.36 -14.02
CA ALA A 152 -10.18 9.17 -12.94
C ALA A 152 -9.05 10.09 -13.43
N LEU A 153 -8.10 9.55 -14.20
CA LEU A 153 -6.97 10.30 -14.75
C LEU A 153 -7.39 11.37 -15.76
N SER A 154 -8.46 11.15 -16.54
CA SER A 154 -8.97 12.12 -17.51
C SER A 154 -9.83 13.19 -16.83
N GLY A 155 -10.67 12.80 -15.86
CA GLY A 155 -11.53 13.74 -15.13
C GLY A 155 -10.78 14.60 -14.11
N TRP A 156 -9.78 14.03 -13.44
CA TRP A 156 -9.01 14.68 -12.37
C TRP A 156 -7.49 14.43 -12.48
N PRO A 157 -6.86 14.82 -13.60
CA PRO A 157 -5.49 14.43 -13.94
C PRO A 157 -4.48 14.74 -12.83
N ARG A 158 -4.52 15.95 -12.28
CA ARG A 158 -3.59 16.36 -11.20
C ARG A 158 -3.81 15.55 -9.93
N ARG A 159 -5.07 15.36 -9.52
CA ARG A 159 -5.40 14.68 -8.26
C ARG A 159 -5.08 13.20 -8.34
N SER A 160 -5.55 12.52 -9.37
CA SER A 160 -5.27 11.10 -9.57
C SER A 160 -3.77 10.85 -9.70
N THR A 161 -3.04 11.69 -10.44
CA THR A 161 -1.57 11.57 -10.55
C THR A 161 -0.91 11.70 -9.17
N VAL A 162 -1.28 12.69 -8.35
CA VAL A 162 -0.73 12.87 -7.00
C VAL A 162 -1.09 11.69 -6.10
N LEU A 163 -2.36 11.28 -6.06
CA LEU A 163 -2.83 10.18 -5.21
C LEU A 163 -2.10 8.87 -5.53
N TYR A 164 -2.01 8.50 -6.82
CA TYR A 164 -1.30 7.29 -7.22
C TYR A 164 0.20 7.38 -6.96
N SER A 165 0.83 8.50 -7.33
CA SER A 165 2.28 8.66 -7.18
C SER A 165 2.70 8.63 -5.72
N VAL A 166 2.00 9.36 -4.84
CA VAL A 166 2.33 9.40 -3.41
C VAL A 166 2.05 8.06 -2.75
N LEU A 167 0.97 7.36 -3.12
CA LEU A 167 0.71 6.02 -2.60
C LEU A 167 1.82 5.04 -2.99
N VAL A 168 2.18 4.96 -4.28
CA VAL A 168 3.23 4.07 -4.79
C VAL A 168 4.58 4.39 -4.15
N LEU A 169 4.97 5.66 -4.10
CA LEU A 169 6.20 6.09 -3.44
C LEU A 169 6.19 5.78 -1.94
N GLY A 170 5.06 6.00 -1.28
CA GLY A 170 4.86 5.76 0.15
C GLY A 170 5.07 4.29 0.51
N VAL A 171 4.34 3.38 -0.14
CA VAL A 171 4.47 1.93 0.11
C VAL A 171 5.86 1.42 -0.23
N ALA A 172 6.45 1.89 -1.34
CA ALA A 172 7.75 1.44 -1.79
C ALA A 172 8.86 1.89 -0.84
N LEU A 173 8.90 3.17 -0.46
CA LEU A 173 9.87 3.68 0.51
C LEU A 173 9.69 3.03 1.90
N HIS A 174 8.44 2.77 2.31
CA HIS A 174 8.15 2.04 3.54
C HIS A 174 8.75 0.63 3.50
N ALA A 175 8.52 -0.11 2.41
CA ALA A 175 9.08 -1.44 2.22
C ALA A 175 10.62 -1.45 2.18
N ALA A 176 11.24 -0.48 1.49
CA ALA A 176 12.71 -0.38 1.35
C ALA A 176 13.44 -0.15 2.69
N ASP A 177 12.85 0.66 3.59
CA ASP A 177 13.36 0.85 4.94
C ASP A 177 12.98 -0.34 5.84
N GLY A 178 11.78 -0.89 5.69
CA GLY A 178 11.25 -2.01 6.47
C GLY A 178 12.02 -3.31 6.28
N ILE A 179 12.37 -3.67 5.03
CA ILE A 179 13.13 -4.89 4.72
C ILE A 179 14.49 -4.91 5.42
N GLY A 180 15.15 -3.75 5.55
CA GLY A 180 16.41 -3.65 6.29
C GLY A 180 16.27 -4.00 7.77
N ILE A 181 15.13 -3.68 8.38
CA ILE A 181 14.84 -3.99 9.79
C ILE A 181 14.55 -5.47 9.95
N ILE A 182 13.64 -6.00 9.13
CA ILE A 182 13.27 -7.42 9.13
C ILE A 182 14.54 -8.26 8.96
N TRP A 183 15.38 -7.93 7.99
CA TRP A 183 16.60 -8.65 7.72
C TRP A 183 17.63 -8.56 8.85
N SER A 184 17.83 -7.37 9.43
CA SER A 184 18.73 -7.22 10.60
C SER A 184 18.26 -8.01 11.82
N THR A 185 16.96 -8.31 11.90
CA THR A 185 16.35 -9.07 13.01
C THR A 185 16.47 -10.57 12.78
N TRP A 186 16.17 -11.05 11.58
CA TRP A 186 16.03 -12.48 11.29
C TRP A 186 17.22 -13.10 10.53
N SER A 187 18.11 -12.27 9.99
CA SER A 187 19.26 -12.72 9.20
C SER A 187 20.50 -11.85 9.45
N PRO A 188 20.91 -11.63 10.72
CA PRO A 188 21.98 -10.69 11.06
C PRO A 188 23.34 -11.04 10.44
N GLY A 189 23.58 -12.30 10.08
CA GLY A 189 24.81 -12.74 9.42
C GLY A 189 24.88 -12.45 7.92
N LEU A 190 23.77 -12.09 7.28
CA LEU A 190 23.72 -11.83 5.84
C LEU A 190 23.77 -10.33 5.55
N LYS A 191 24.68 -9.91 4.69
CA LYS A 191 24.82 -8.51 4.28
C LYS A 191 23.73 -8.13 3.27
N LEU A 192 22.83 -7.22 3.65
CA LEU A 192 21.98 -6.53 2.68
C LEU A 192 22.71 -5.32 2.06
N PRO A 193 22.30 -4.90 0.85
CA PRO A 193 22.68 -3.60 0.32
C PRO A 193 22.40 -2.49 1.33
N GLY A 194 23.27 -1.47 1.36
CA GLY A 194 23.10 -0.30 2.22
C GLY A 194 21.78 0.43 1.95
N ARG A 195 21.34 1.28 2.91
CA ARG A 195 20.04 1.97 2.82
C ARG A 195 19.86 2.76 1.52
N LYS A 196 20.90 3.47 1.06
CA LYS A 196 20.88 4.24 -0.19
C LYS A 196 20.65 3.31 -1.40
N ALA A 197 21.37 2.19 -1.46
CA ALA A 197 21.23 1.21 -2.53
C ALA A 197 19.83 0.57 -2.53
N ARG A 198 19.29 0.18 -1.38
CA ARG A 198 17.91 -0.37 -1.31
C ARG A 198 16.88 0.62 -1.81
N ARG A 199 16.96 1.88 -1.40
CA ARG A 199 16.06 2.93 -1.88
C ARG A 199 16.22 3.21 -3.38
N ALA A 200 17.44 3.16 -3.91
CA ALA A 200 17.67 3.29 -5.34
C ALA A 200 17.06 2.13 -6.14
N LEU A 201 17.26 0.88 -5.66
CA LEU A 201 16.65 -0.31 -6.27
C LEU A 201 15.12 -0.24 -6.24
N THR A 202 14.55 0.16 -5.10
CA THR A 202 13.10 0.37 -5.00
C THR A 202 12.63 1.51 -5.90
N GLY A 203 13.41 2.60 -6.01
CA GLY A 203 13.17 3.68 -6.96
C GLY A 203 13.12 3.18 -8.41
N ALA A 204 14.08 2.35 -8.80
CA ALA A 204 14.08 1.73 -10.12
C ALA A 204 12.86 0.81 -10.34
N ALA A 205 12.43 0.08 -9.32
CA ALA A 205 11.27 -0.80 -9.40
C ALA A 205 9.93 -0.05 -9.55
N ILE A 206 9.80 1.17 -9.01
CA ILE A 206 8.57 1.97 -9.14
C ILE A 206 8.51 2.80 -10.43
N VAL A 207 9.64 3.03 -11.11
CA VAL A 207 9.66 3.81 -12.35
C VAL A 207 8.69 3.23 -13.39
N PRO A 208 8.72 1.91 -13.70
CA PRO A 208 7.75 1.31 -14.62
C PRO A 208 6.29 1.52 -14.21
N VAL A 209 5.98 1.50 -12.91
CA VAL A 209 4.60 1.74 -12.42
C VAL A 209 4.18 3.18 -12.76
N LEU A 210 5.01 4.16 -12.43
CA LEU A 210 4.68 5.58 -12.62
C LEU A 210 4.65 5.96 -14.11
N THR A 211 5.58 5.45 -14.91
CA THR A 211 5.56 5.68 -16.36
C THR A 211 4.38 4.97 -17.02
N GLY A 212 4.00 3.79 -16.53
CA GLY A 212 2.83 3.07 -17.01
C GLY A 212 1.53 3.83 -16.74
N LEU A 213 1.37 4.41 -15.55
CA LEU A 213 0.26 5.33 -15.26
C LEU A 213 0.25 6.55 -16.21
N ALA A 214 1.43 7.07 -16.57
CA ALA A 214 1.53 8.16 -17.53
C ALA A 214 1.15 7.73 -18.96
N VAL A 215 1.42 6.48 -19.35
CA VAL A 215 0.94 5.90 -20.61
C VAL A 215 -0.59 5.81 -20.61
N ILE A 216 -1.16 5.21 -19.56
CA ILE A 216 -2.61 5.06 -19.38
C ILE A 216 -3.31 6.43 -19.43
N ALA A 217 -2.75 7.44 -18.76
CA ALA A 217 -3.31 8.80 -18.73
C ALA A 217 -3.38 9.49 -20.11
N ARG A 218 -2.63 9.01 -21.11
CA ARG A 218 -2.59 9.57 -22.47
C ARG A 218 -3.51 8.84 -23.44
N GLU A 219 -4.05 7.69 -23.05
CA GLU A 219 -4.96 6.94 -23.89
C GLU A 219 -6.37 7.54 -23.86
N PRO A 220 -7.10 7.51 -24.99
CA PRO A 220 -8.49 7.94 -25.01
C PRO A 220 -9.36 6.99 -24.20
N LEU A 221 -10.36 7.52 -23.49
CA LEU A 221 -11.31 6.73 -22.73
C LEU A 221 -12.21 5.92 -23.67
N TYR A 222 -12.20 4.59 -23.55
CA TYR A 222 -13.01 3.66 -24.34
C TYR A 222 -14.20 3.14 -23.53
N ALA A 223 -14.99 4.06 -22.99
CA ALA A 223 -16.20 3.75 -22.24
C ALA A 223 -17.43 4.38 -22.90
N PHE A 224 -18.53 3.63 -22.98
CA PHE A 224 -19.82 4.19 -23.37
C PHE A 224 -20.23 5.31 -22.40
N ALA A 225 -20.99 6.30 -22.87
CA ALA A 225 -21.42 7.43 -22.05
C ALA A 225 -22.14 7.00 -20.75
N SER A 226 -22.96 5.95 -20.82
CA SER A 226 -23.62 5.36 -19.66
C SER A 226 -22.62 4.80 -18.65
N MET A 227 -21.58 4.11 -19.10
CA MET A 227 -20.52 3.58 -18.23
C MET A 227 -19.68 4.71 -17.62
N ALA A 228 -19.30 5.71 -18.42
CA ALA A 228 -18.56 6.87 -17.94
C ALA A 228 -19.34 7.62 -16.85
N ALA A 229 -20.66 7.74 -16.96
CA ALA A 229 -21.50 8.33 -15.92
C ALA A 229 -21.48 7.51 -14.61
N ARG A 230 -21.48 6.17 -14.70
CA ARG A 230 -21.34 5.28 -13.53
C ARG A 230 -19.97 5.43 -12.88
N TYR A 231 -18.91 5.51 -13.69
CA TYR A 231 -17.54 5.74 -13.21
C TYR A 231 -17.44 7.07 -12.47
N GLN A 232 -17.96 8.15 -13.06
CA GLN A 232 -17.99 9.46 -12.43
C GLN A 232 -18.75 9.44 -11.11
N ALA A 233 -19.92 8.82 -11.06
CA ALA A 233 -20.69 8.67 -9.83
C ALA A 233 -19.91 7.93 -8.74
N ALA A 234 -19.28 6.79 -9.07
CA ALA A 234 -18.46 6.04 -8.13
C ALA A 234 -17.23 6.84 -7.64
N LEU A 235 -16.52 7.53 -8.54
CA LEU A 235 -15.37 8.35 -8.16
C LEU A 235 -15.76 9.47 -7.20
N THR A 236 -16.88 10.15 -7.46
CA THR A 236 -17.38 11.26 -6.63
C THR A 236 -17.98 10.84 -5.28
N GLN A 237 -18.08 9.56 -4.96
CA GLN A 237 -18.35 9.13 -3.58
C GLN A 237 -17.18 9.50 -2.64
N SER A 238 -15.95 9.49 -3.15
CA SER A 238 -14.79 9.98 -2.42
C SER A 238 -14.78 11.51 -2.38
N ILE A 239 -14.65 12.09 -1.18
CA ILE A 239 -14.56 13.55 -1.00
C ILE A 239 -13.43 14.18 -1.83
N VAL A 240 -12.33 13.44 -2.05
CA VAL A 240 -11.17 13.94 -2.80
C VAL A 240 -11.50 14.24 -4.26
N TYR A 241 -12.45 13.51 -4.85
CA TYR A 241 -12.90 13.72 -6.23
C TYR A 241 -14.09 14.70 -6.34
N ARG A 242 -14.69 15.14 -5.21
CA ARG A 242 -15.76 16.16 -5.20
C ARG A 242 -15.26 17.60 -5.09
N LEU A 243 -14.07 17.80 -4.52
CA LEU A 243 -13.44 19.12 -4.38
C LEU A 243 -13.02 19.69 -5.74
#